data_AF-A0A1R3HBX3-F1
#
_entry.id   AF-A0A1R3HBX3-F1
#
_cell.length_a   1.000
_cell.length_b   1.000
_cell.length_c   1.000
_cell.angle_alpha   90.00
_cell.angle_beta   90.00
_cell.angle_gamma   90.00
#
_symmetry.space_group_name_H-M   'P 1'
#
loop_
_entity.id
_entity.type
_entity.pdbx_description
1 polymer ?
#
loop_
_entity_poly.entity_id
_entity_poly.type
_entity_poly.pdbx_seq_one_letter_code
_entity_poly.pdbx_strand_id
1 'polypeptide(L)'
;MIARTPACVMLLIAMLFSSLKSWNMYILDFAFDRLGASGSRIDHPILITECVRNPVYSRSKMAELLFETYRVPAVAFGVDAAVSYKYNQQRGICGKDGLAICPGFNTTHVIPTKVGNLRDAIGQ
;
A
#
# COMPACT_ATOMS: atom_id res chain seq x y z
N MET A 1 9.63 5.59 -1.22
CA MET A 1 10.35 5.34 0.04
C MET A 1 9.78 4.10 0.68
N ILE A 2 10.57 3.03 0.84
CA ILE A 2 10.20 1.90 1.71
C ILE A 2 10.33 2.43 3.14
N ALA A 3 9.21 2.73 3.79
CA ALA A 3 9.24 3.06 5.21
C ALA A 3 9.57 1.76 5.96
N ARG A 4 10.79 1.66 6.48
CA ARG A 4 11.18 0.59 7.42
C ARG A 4 10.47 0.85 8.74
N THR A 5 9.20 0.47 8.83
CA THR A 5 8.60 0.21 10.14
C THR A 5 9.12 -1.15 10.62
N PRO A 6 9.56 -1.28 11.89
CA PRO A 6 10.22 -2.50 12.37
C PRO A 6 9.34 -3.76 12.37
N ALA A 7 8.04 -3.64 12.02
CA ALA A 7 7.10 -4.74 11.96
C ALA A 7 6.52 -5.03 10.57
N CYS A 8 6.60 -4.11 9.59
CA CYS A 8 5.96 -4.27 8.28
C CYS A 8 6.90 -3.85 7.15
N VAL A 9 6.98 -4.69 6.12
CA VAL A 9 7.59 -4.33 4.84
C VAL A 9 6.56 -3.55 4.04
N MET A 10 6.79 -2.24 3.87
CA MET A 10 5.95 -1.37 3.03
C MET A 10 6.44 -1.43 1.59
N LEU A 11 5.71 -2.16 0.74
CA LEU A 11 5.97 -2.27 -0.68
C LEU A 11 5.13 -1.25 -1.45
N LEU A 12 5.83 -0.34 -2.12
CA LEU A 12 5.22 0.72 -2.92
C LEU A 12 5.01 0.20 -4.35
N ILE A 13 4.00 -0.63 -4.53
CA ILE A 13 3.58 -1.13 -5.84
C ILE A 13 2.30 -0.40 -6.21
N ALA A 14 2.39 0.58 -7.10
CA ALA A 14 1.19 1.18 -7.68
C ALA A 14 0.45 0.11 -8.49
N MET A 15 -0.67 -0.39 -7.97
CA MET A 15 -1.55 -1.33 -8.66
C MET A 15 -2.29 -0.62 -9.81
N LEU A 16 -1.57 -0.26 -10.87
CA LEU A 16 -2.16 0.39 -12.05
C LEU A 16 -2.64 -0.60 -13.11
N PHE A 17 -2.38 -1.90 -12.98
CA PHE A 17 -2.75 -2.88 -14.01
C PHE A 17 -3.44 -4.12 -13.43
N SER A 18 -4.77 -4.09 -13.46
CA SER A 18 -5.67 -5.19 -13.07
C SER A 18 -5.59 -6.43 -13.99
N SER A 19 -4.80 -6.41 -15.08
CA SER A 19 -4.90 -7.42 -16.15
C SER A 19 -3.73 -8.41 -16.29
N LEU A 20 -2.58 -8.22 -15.65
CA LEU A 20 -1.42 -9.11 -15.87
C LEU A 20 -0.88 -9.65 -14.54
N LYS A 21 -1.42 -10.80 -14.12
CA LYS A 21 -0.90 -11.58 -12.96
C LYS A 21 0.61 -11.82 -13.08
N SER A 22 1.09 -12.17 -14.28
CA SER A 22 2.50 -12.52 -14.52
C SER A 22 3.47 -11.36 -14.24
N TRP A 23 3.10 -10.12 -14.58
CA TRP A 23 3.96 -8.95 -14.35
C TRP A 23 4.14 -8.63 -12.86
N ASN A 24 3.07 -8.81 -12.07
CA ASN A 24 3.11 -8.57 -10.63
C ASN A 24 4.05 -9.56 -9.91
N MET A 25 4.16 -10.80 -10.39
CA MET A 25 5.09 -11.79 -9.83
C MET A 25 6.55 -11.36 -10.01
N TYR A 26 6.96 -10.98 -11.23
CA TYR A 26 8.35 -10.59 -11.48
C TYR A 26 8.81 -9.40 -10.65
N ILE A 27 7.96 -8.39 -10.48
CA ILE A 27 8.32 -7.21 -9.68
C ILE A 27 8.37 -7.52 -8.18
N LEU A 28 7.48 -8.39 -7.69
CA LEU A 28 7.49 -8.85 -6.30
C LEU A 28 8.70 -9.72 -6.01
N ASP A 29 9.04 -10.65 -6.89
CA ASP A 29 10.24 -11.49 -6.76
C ASP A 29 11.50 -10.63 -6.67
N PHE A 30 11.65 -9.67 -7.58
CA PHE A 30 12.77 -8.72 -7.54
C PHE A 30 12.79 -7.90 -6.24
N ALA A 31 11.63 -7.44 -5.78
CA ALA A 31 11.56 -6.65 -4.56
C ALA A 31 11.88 -7.46 -3.31
N PHE A 32 11.36 -8.69 -3.19
CA PHE A 32 11.63 -9.59 -2.07
C PHE A 32 13.08 -10.04 -2.04
N ASP A 33 13.67 -10.33 -3.20
CA ASP A 33 15.10 -10.64 -3.31
C ASP A 33 15.96 -9.49 -2.78
N ARG A 34 15.67 -8.24 -3.20
CA ARG A 34 16.37 -7.04 -2.71
C ARG A 34 16.15 -6.75 -1.23
N LEU A 35 15.04 -7.22 -0.67
CA LEU A 35 14.74 -7.11 0.75
C LEU A 35 15.42 -8.22 1.59
N GLY A 36 16.12 -9.17 0.95
CA GLY A 36 16.74 -10.30 1.61
C GLY A 36 15.74 -11.38 2.04
N ALA A 37 14.51 -11.33 1.52
CA ALA A 37 13.47 -12.31 1.77
C ALA A 37 13.56 -13.46 0.74
N SER A 38 14.76 -14.04 0.60
CA SER A 38 15.07 -15.08 -0.40
C SER A 38 14.60 -16.49 -0.01
N GLY A 39 13.70 -16.59 0.97
CA GLY A 39 13.10 -17.86 1.41
C GLY A 39 11.92 -18.28 0.54
N SER A 40 11.48 -19.54 0.68
CA SER A 40 10.27 -20.06 0.02
C SER A 40 8.94 -19.49 0.59
N ARG A 41 9.04 -18.66 1.63
CA ARG A 41 7.97 -18.05 2.40
C ARG A 41 8.43 -16.67 2.87
N ILE A 42 7.51 -15.71 2.88
CA ILE A 42 7.72 -14.40 3.51
C ILE A 42 7.15 -14.45 4.94
N ASP A 43 8.02 -14.41 5.96
CA ASP A 43 7.62 -14.50 7.38
C ASP A 43 7.15 -13.16 7.98
N HIS A 44 6.96 -12.13 7.16
CA HIS A 44 6.63 -10.77 7.59
C HIS A 44 5.27 -10.33 7.05
N PRO A 45 4.46 -9.58 7.83
CA PRO A 45 3.25 -8.98 7.31
C PRO A 45 3.61 -7.91 6.26
N ILE A 46 2.81 -7.85 5.20
CA ILE A 46 3.04 -6.95 4.08
C ILE A 46 2.02 -5.82 4.08
N LEU A 47 2.51 -4.58 3.95
CA LEU A 47 1.68 -3.43 3.64
C LEU A 47 1.89 -3.04 2.18
N ILE A 48 0.82 -3.12 1.38
CA ILE A 48 0.83 -2.67 -0.02
C ILE A 48 0.13 -1.33 -0.14
N THR A 49 0.77 -0.38 -0.82
CA THR A 49 0.12 0.88 -1.15
C THR A 49 -0.79 0.75 -2.37
N GLU A 50 -1.99 1.28 -2.32
CA GLU A 50 -2.92 1.29 -3.45
C GLU A 50 -3.42 2.69 -3.80
N CYS A 51 -3.98 2.82 -5.00
CA CYS A 51 -4.66 4.05 -5.42
C CYS A 51 -5.98 4.23 -4.65
N VAL A 52 -6.40 5.48 -4.52
CA VAL A 52 -7.70 5.84 -3.94
C VAL A 52 -8.83 5.14 -4.73
N ARG A 53 -9.76 4.47 -4.02
CA ARG A 53 -10.86 3.71 -4.61
C ARG A 53 -10.44 2.59 -5.58
N ASN A 54 -9.38 1.85 -5.27
CA ASN A 54 -9.02 0.65 -6.03
C ASN A 54 -10.18 -0.38 -6.02
N PRO A 55 -10.60 -0.95 -7.17
CA PRO A 55 -11.67 -1.95 -7.22
C PRO A 55 -11.37 -3.17 -6.33
N VAL A 56 -12.41 -3.69 -5.68
CA VAL A 56 -12.29 -4.86 -4.78
C VAL A 56 -11.68 -6.06 -5.50
N TYR A 57 -12.04 -6.28 -6.77
CA TYR A 57 -11.47 -7.36 -7.58
C TYR A 57 -9.94 -7.30 -7.68
N SER A 58 -9.37 -6.10 -7.85
CA SER A 58 -7.91 -5.89 -7.92
C SER A 58 -7.25 -6.27 -6.59
N ARG A 59 -7.83 -5.81 -5.47
CA ARG A 59 -7.38 -6.15 -4.11
C ARG A 59 -7.43 -7.65 -3.85
N SER A 60 -8.53 -8.31 -4.23
CA SER A 60 -8.69 -9.76 -4.08
C SER A 60 -7.65 -10.53 -4.86
N LYS A 61 -7.35 -10.13 -6.11
CA LYS A 61 -6.33 -10.80 -6.93
C LYS A 61 -4.92 -10.61 -6.40
N MET A 62 -4.60 -9.44 -5.84
CA MET A 62 -3.32 -9.26 -5.17
C MET A 62 -3.23 -10.09 -3.89
N ALA A 63 -4.30 -10.12 -3.08
CA ALA A 63 -4.32 -10.91 -1.86
C ALA A 63 -4.15 -12.42 -2.16
N GLU A 64 -4.87 -12.94 -3.16
CA GLU A 64 -4.72 -14.31 -3.68
C GLU A 64 -3.26 -14.61 -4.02
N LEU A 65 -2.61 -13.73 -4.80
CA LEU A 65 -1.21 -13.89 -5.18
C LEU A 65 -0.29 -13.96 -3.95
N LEU A 66 -0.42 -13.04 -2.99
CA LEU A 66 0.45 -12.97 -1.81
C LEU A 66 0.26 -14.16 -0.87
N PHE A 67 -0.99 -14.58 -0.63
CA PHE A 67 -1.26 -15.70 0.27
C PHE A 67 -0.93 -17.03 -0.36
N GLU A 68 -1.31 -17.25 -1.63
CA GLU A 68 -1.14 -18.56 -2.28
C GLU A 68 0.30 -18.78 -2.75
N THR A 69 0.94 -17.75 -3.32
CA THR A 69 2.30 -17.89 -3.89
C THR A 69 3.38 -17.62 -2.85
N TYR A 70 3.26 -16.51 -2.12
CA TYR A 70 4.32 -16.04 -1.20
C TYR A 70 4.09 -16.46 0.27
N ARG A 71 2.91 -17.04 0.58
CA ARG A 71 2.53 -17.53 1.92
C ARG A 71 2.76 -16.51 3.03
N VAL A 72 2.38 -15.26 2.76
CA VAL A 72 2.52 -14.16 3.74
C VAL A 72 1.60 -14.39 4.95
N PRO A 73 2.01 -14.03 6.18
CA PRO A 73 1.18 -14.20 7.37
C PRO A 73 -0.02 -13.24 7.41
N ALA A 74 0.12 -12.04 6.87
CA ALA A 74 -0.94 -11.04 6.77
C ALA A 74 -0.64 -10.01 5.68
N VAL A 75 -1.70 -9.44 5.11
CA VAL A 75 -1.63 -8.33 4.15
C VAL A 75 -2.54 -7.19 4.59
N ALA A 76 -2.06 -5.96 4.46
CA ALA A 76 -2.84 -4.74 4.59
C ALA A 76 -2.71 -3.87 3.34
N PHE A 77 -3.78 -3.18 2.96
CA PHE A 77 -3.78 -2.22 1.86
C PHE A 77 -3.96 -0.81 2.42
N GLY A 78 -3.10 0.12 2.00
CA GLY A 78 -3.13 1.50 2.47
C GLY A 78 -3.02 2.49 1.33
N VAL A 79 -3.79 3.58 1.37
CA VAL A 79 -3.58 4.69 0.45
C VAL A 79 -2.32 5.44 0.89
N ASP A 80 -1.38 5.64 -0.03
CA ASP A 80 -0.10 6.33 0.18
C ASP A 80 -0.27 7.71 0.85
N ALA A 81 -1.21 8.50 0.37
CA ALA A 81 -1.59 9.82 0.87
C ALA A 81 -2.10 9.77 2.31
N ALA A 82 -2.98 8.81 2.61
CA ALA A 82 -3.58 8.65 3.92
C ALA A 82 -2.53 8.21 4.95
N VAL A 83 -1.67 7.25 4.58
CA VAL A 83 -0.59 6.76 5.44
C VAL A 83 0.43 7.88 5.71
N SER A 84 0.81 8.62 4.67
CA SER A 84 1.76 9.75 4.79
C SER A 84 1.20 10.89 5.63
N TYR A 85 -0.07 11.24 5.45
CA TYR A 85 -0.73 12.27 6.24
C TYR A 85 -0.77 11.88 7.72
N LYS A 86 -1.14 10.63 8.03
CA LYS A 86 -1.14 10.12 9.41
C LYS A 86 0.25 10.14 10.04
N TYR A 87 1.29 9.78 9.28
CA TYR A 87 2.67 9.88 9.74
C TYR A 87 3.07 11.33 10.07
N ASN A 88 2.70 12.30 9.23
CA ASN A 88 2.97 13.72 9.48
C ASN A 88 2.16 14.29 10.66
N GLN A 89 0.95 13.79 10.92
CA GLN A 89 0.20 14.10 12.12
C GLN A 89 0.93 13.63 13.39
N GLN A 90 1.48 12.42 13.39
CA GLN A 90 2.26 11.89 14.52
C GLN A 90 3.52 12.72 14.81
N ARG A 91 4.09 13.35 13.78
CA ARG A 91 5.24 14.24 13.90
C ARG A 91 4.87 15.68 14.30
N GLY A 92 3.59 15.99 14.49
CA GLY A 92 3.12 17.34 14.80
C GLY A 92 3.22 18.34 13.65
N ILE A 93 3.48 17.87 12.43
CA ILE A 93 3.61 18.72 11.23
C ILE A 93 2.23 19.09 10.68
N CYS A 94 1.27 18.17 10.78
CA CYS A 94 -0.09 18.36 10.27
C CYS A 94 -1.11 18.34 11.40
N GLY A 95 -2.12 19.20 11.29
CA GLY A 95 -3.26 19.23 12.20
C GLY A 95 -4.17 18.01 12.05
N LYS A 96 -5.21 17.96 12.89
CA LYS A 96 -6.22 16.90 12.86
C LYS A 96 -7.10 16.96 11.61
N ASP A 97 -7.35 18.17 11.11
CA ASP A 97 -8.08 18.43 9.89
C ASP A 97 -7.15 19.06 8.86
N GLY A 98 -7.32 18.68 7.59
CA GLY A 98 -6.52 19.24 6.51
C GLY A 98 -6.77 18.54 5.18
N LEU A 99 -5.99 18.92 4.18
CA LEU A 99 -6.12 18.42 2.81
C LEU A 99 -4.81 17.74 2.41
N ALA A 100 -4.86 16.46 2.13
CA ALA A 100 -3.71 15.74 1.56
C ALA A 100 -3.75 15.87 0.04
N ILE A 101 -2.73 16.48 -0.55
CA ILE A 101 -2.55 16.59 -2.00
C ILE A 101 -1.37 15.69 -2.38
N CYS A 102 -1.66 14.65 -3.17
CA CYS A 102 -0.68 13.67 -3.61
C CYS A 102 -0.64 13.64 -5.13
N PRO A 103 0.29 14.41 -5.74
CA PRO A 103 0.55 14.31 -7.18
C PRO A 103 1.25 12.98 -7.46
N GLY A 104 0.48 12.01 -7.98
CA GLY A 104 1.02 10.76 -8.49
C GLY A 104 1.50 10.88 -9.92
N PHE A 105 2.12 9.81 -10.43
CA PHE A 105 2.68 9.79 -11.79
C PHE A 105 1.61 9.93 -12.90
N ASN A 106 0.47 9.25 -12.73
CA ASN A 106 -0.61 9.26 -13.72
C ASN A 106 -1.81 10.12 -13.28
N THR A 107 -1.96 10.33 -11.97
CA THR A 107 -3.14 10.98 -11.38
C THR A 107 -2.76 11.75 -10.12
N THR A 108 -3.31 12.95 -9.97
CA THR A 108 -3.20 13.72 -8.73
C THR A 108 -4.44 13.45 -7.87
N HIS A 109 -4.23 12.96 -6.65
CA HIS A 109 -5.29 12.73 -5.68
C HIS A 109 -5.34 13.88 -4.67
N VAL A 110 -6.55 14.35 -4.38
CA VAL A 110 -6.82 15.35 -3.35
C VAL A 110 -7.79 14.71 -2.36
N ILE A 111 -7.30 14.43 -1.15
CA ILE A 111 -8.05 13.69 -0.12
C ILE A 111 -8.33 14.63 1.04
N PRO A 112 -9.60 15.00 1.28
CA PRO A 112 -9.97 15.74 2.46
C PRO A 112 -9.86 14.85 3.70
N THR A 113 -9.13 15.32 4.69
CA THR A 113 -8.93 14.65 5.98
C THR A 113 -9.67 15.43 7.06
N LYS A 114 -10.72 14.82 7.62
CA LYS A 114 -11.37 15.27 8.85
C LYS A 114 -11.26 14.17 9.91
N VAL A 115 -11.20 14.56 11.19
CA VAL A 115 -11.25 13.62 12.32
C VAL A 115 -12.41 12.62 12.14
N GLY A 116 -12.07 11.33 12.05
CA GLY A 116 -13.03 10.21 12.04
C GLY A 116 -13.40 9.64 10.67
N ASN A 117 -13.37 10.41 9.58
CA ASN A 117 -13.98 10.02 8.29
C ASN A 117 -12.97 9.76 7.15
N LEU A 118 -11.71 9.49 7.47
CA LEU A 118 -10.69 9.22 6.44
C LEU A 118 -11.06 7.98 5.61
N ARG A 119 -11.74 6.98 6.19
CA ARG A 119 -12.21 5.77 5.50
C ARG A 119 -13.21 6.08 4.38
N ASP A 120 -14.15 6.99 4.65
CA ASP A 120 -15.14 7.41 3.66
C ASP A 120 -14.50 8.17 2.51
N ALA A 121 -13.50 9.01 2.82
CA ALA A 121 -12.77 9.79 1.82
C ALA A 121 -11.90 8.93 0.88
N ILE A 122 -11.39 7.79 1.37
CA ILE A 122 -10.59 6.85 0.56
C ILE A 122 -11.45 5.77 -0.13
N GLY A 123 -12.75 5.68 0.20
CA GLY A 123 -13.67 4.68 -0.33
C GLY A 123 -13.33 3.25 0.08
N GLN A 124 -12.91 3.07 1.34
CA GLN A 124 -12.60 1.78 1.95
C GLN A 124 -13.62 1.40 3.02
#